data_AF-A0A928V9E1-F1
#
_entry.id   AF-A0A928V9E1-F1
#
_cell.length_a   1.000
_cell.length_b   1.000
_cell.length_c   1.000
_cell.angle_alpha   90.00
_cell.angle_beta   90.00
_cell.angle_gamma   90.00
#
_symmetry.space_group_name_H-M   'P 1'
#
loop_
_entity.id
_entity.type
_entity.pdbx_description
1 polymer ?
#
loop_
_entity_poly.entity_id
_entity_poly.type
_entity_poly.pdbx_seq_one_letter_code
_entity_poly.pdbx_strand_id
1 'polypeptide(L)'
;MDEQNEQLPAEVTDQLLDGSDQVFLTAFKNSQKDGLSREAAIKVAWNSVKQGFERSEDGSWHRKGQPDDRTIGSGVGGSAS
;
A
#
# COMPACT_ATOMS: atom_id res chain seq x y z
N MET A 1 -15.77 -24.11 -18.85
CA MET A 1 -14.41 -23.70 -18.49
C MET A 1 -14.56 -22.33 -17.88
N ASP A 2 -14.64 -22.29 -16.56
CA ASP A 2 -14.79 -21.04 -15.82
C ASP A 2 -13.43 -20.37 -15.81
N GLU A 3 -13.16 -19.60 -16.86
CA GLU A 3 -12.16 -18.55 -16.86
C GLU A 3 -12.57 -17.54 -15.78
N GLN A 4 -12.28 -17.87 -14.52
CA GLN A 4 -12.27 -16.93 -13.41
C GLN A 4 -11.09 -15.99 -13.57
N ASN A 5 -11.15 -15.28 -14.69
CA ASN A 5 -10.55 -14.00 -14.99
C ASN A 5 -9.84 -13.46 -13.77
N GLU A 6 -8.53 -13.72 -13.71
CA GLU A 6 -7.58 -13.26 -12.70
C GLU A 6 -7.48 -11.73 -12.62
N GLN A 7 -8.40 -11.03 -13.28
CA GLN A 7 -8.55 -9.60 -13.25
C GLN A 7 -9.12 -9.21 -11.89
N LEU A 8 -8.35 -8.41 -11.20
CA LEU A 8 -8.79 -7.67 -10.04
C LEU A 8 -10.11 -6.95 -10.36
N PRO A 9 -10.98 -6.72 -9.37
CA PRO A 9 -12.12 -5.84 -9.58
C PRO A 9 -11.60 -4.52 -10.14
N ALA A 10 -12.18 -4.04 -11.24
CA ALA A 10 -11.74 -2.82 -11.91
C ALA A 10 -11.62 -1.63 -10.93
N GLU A 11 -12.51 -1.61 -9.93
CA GLU A 11 -12.53 -0.64 -8.83
C GLU A 11 -11.22 -0.61 -8.00
N VAL A 12 -10.52 -1.74 -7.89
CA VAL A 12 -9.22 -1.85 -7.19
C VAL A 12 -8.13 -1.23 -8.05
N THR A 13 -8.11 -1.48 -9.35
CA THR A 13 -7.04 -1.01 -10.25
C THR A 13 -7.18 0.45 -10.65
N ASP A 14 -8.40 0.99 -10.71
CA ASP A 14 -8.65 2.36 -11.19
C ASP A 14 -8.20 3.44 -10.18
N GLN A 15 -8.20 3.11 -8.89
CA GLN A 15 -7.87 4.03 -7.80
C GLN A 15 -6.41 3.94 -7.32
N LEU A 16 -5.67 2.91 -7.74
CA LEU A 16 -4.30 2.64 -7.28
C LEU A 16 -3.28 3.34 -8.19
N LEU A 17 -2.73 4.46 -7.73
CA LEU A 17 -1.63 5.18 -8.38
C LEU A 17 -0.29 4.91 -7.67
N ASP A 18 0.82 5.38 -8.25
CA ASP A 18 2.14 5.44 -7.62
C ASP A 18 2.78 4.09 -7.20
N GLY A 19 2.45 3.01 -7.90
CA GLY A 19 2.98 1.66 -7.65
C GLY A 19 2.26 0.90 -6.53
N SER A 20 1.13 1.41 -6.05
CA SER A 20 0.27 0.72 -5.08
C SER A 20 -0.40 -0.52 -5.65
N ASP A 21 -0.66 -0.54 -6.96
CA ASP A 21 -1.12 -1.67 -7.75
C ASP A 21 -0.15 -2.87 -7.67
N GLN A 22 1.15 -2.61 -7.75
CA GLN A 22 2.17 -3.64 -7.71
C GLN A 22 2.33 -4.24 -6.31
N VAL A 23 2.20 -3.42 -5.26
CA VAL A 23 2.14 -3.90 -3.87
C VAL A 23 0.91 -4.78 -3.66
N PHE A 24 -0.25 -4.34 -4.15
CA PHE A 24 -1.47 -5.12 -4.10
C PHE A 24 -1.30 -6.48 -4.80
N LEU A 25 -0.91 -6.48 -6.07
CA LEU A 25 -0.77 -7.68 -6.89
C LEU A 25 0.22 -8.68 -6.29
N THR A 26 1.34 -8.17 -5.77
CA THR A 26 2.37 -9.02 -5.16
C THR A 26 1.83 -9.69 -3.89
N ALA A 27 1.20 -8.92 -3.00
CA ALA A 27 0.64 -9.45 -1.77
C ALA A 27 -0.53 -10.44 -2.05
N PHE A 28 -1.37 -10.14 -3.04
CA PHE A 28 -2.46 -11.02 -3.47
C PHE A 28 -1.93 -12.36 -4.00
N LYS A 29 -0.98 -12.32 -4.95
CA LYS A 29 -0.38 -13.53 -5.55
C LYS A 29 0.35 -14.38 -4.51
N ASN A 30 1.10 -13.75 -3.60
CA ASN A 30 1.77 -14.47 -2.52
C ASN A 30 0.74 -15.14 -1.60
N SER A 31 -0.29 -14.39 -1.17
CA SER A 31 -1.36 -14.93 -0.34
C SER A 31 -2.06 -16.13 -0.98
N GLN A 32 -2.35 -16.07 -2.28
CA GLN A 32 -2.93 -17.22 -2.98
C GLN A 32 -1.98 -18.41 -3.05
N LYS A 33 -0.68 -18.18 -3.24
CA LYS A 33 0.35 -19.24 -3.17
C LYS A 33 0.45 -19.86 -1.77
N ASP A 34 0.21 -19.07 -0.72
CA ASP A 34 0.12 -19.53 0.67
C ASP A 34 -1.18 -20.30 0.98
N GLY A 35 -2.06 -20.49 -0.01
CA GLY A 35 -3.30 -21.25 0.12
C GLY A 35 -4.47 -20.46 0.71
N LEU A 36 -4.34 -19.13 0.83
CA LEU A 36 -5.45 -18.28 1.25
C LEU A 36 -6.54 -18.24 0.18
N SER A 37 -7.80 -18.34 0.62
CA SER A 37 -8.96 -18.06 -0.24
C SER A 37 -8.85 -16.68 -0.86
N ARG A 38 -9.42 -16.49 -2.06
CA ARG A 38 -9.40 -15.21 -2.79
C ARG A 38 -9.79 -14.02 -1.91
N GLU A 39 -10.88 -14.12 -1.15
CA GLU A 39 -11.32 -13.06 -0.24
C GLU A 39 -10.30 -12.73 0.86
N ALA A 40 -9.62 -13.74 1.40
CA ALA A 40 -8.58 -13.55 2.40
C ALA A 40 -7.33 -12.91 1.77
N ALA A 41 -6.93 -13.36 0.58
CA ALA A 41 -5.83 -12.78 -0.17
C ALA A 41 -6.08 -11.30 -0.54
N ILE A 42 -7.32 -10.94 -0.90
CA ILE A 42 -7.72 -9.55 -1.16
C ILE A 42 -7.57 -8.69 0.11
N LYS A 43 -7.99 -9.20 1.27
CA LYS A 43 -7.86 -8.48 2.55
C LYS A 43 -6.39 -8.24 2.90
N VAL A 44 -5.52 -9.24 2.71
CA VAL A 44 -4.07 -9.11 2.94
C VAL A 44 -3.47 -8.08 1.99
N ALA A 45 -3.78 -8.15 0.70
CA ALA A 45 -3.29 -7.20 -0.29
C ALA A 45 -3.67 -5.75 0.03
N TRP A 46 -4.94 -5.51 0.41
CA TRP A 46 -5.38 -4.19 0.87
C TRP A 46 -4.67 -3.73 2.15
N ASN A 47 -4.36 -4.65 3.06
CA ASN A 47 -3.59 -4.31 4.25
C ASN A 47 -2.18 -3.85 3.86
N SER A 48 -1.52 -4.54 2.94
CA SER A 48 -0.20 -4.16 2.43
C SER A 48 -0.21 -2.78 1.76
N VAL A 49 -1.22 -2.47 0.94
CA VAL A 49 -1.38 -1.13 0.37
C VAL A 49 -1.53 -0.09 1.48
N LYS A 50 -2.43 -0.30 2.44
CA LYS A 50 -2.66 0.64 3.55
C LYS A 50 -1.44 0.89 4.44
N GLN A 51 -0.46 -0.01 4.45
CA GLN A 51 0.79 0.18 5.18
C GLN A 51 1.69 1.23 4.53
N GLY A 52 1.82 1.21 3.20
CA GLY A 52 2.70 2.12 2.45
C GLY A 52 2.00 3.29 1.77
N PHE A 53 0.67 3.26 1.69
CA PHE A 53 -0.13 4.21 0.95
C PHE A 53 -1.30 4.72 1.78
N GLU A 54 -1.72 5.94 1.48
CA GLU A 54 -2.90 6.59 2.03
C GLU A 54 -3.84 7.01 0.91
N ARG A 55 -5.13 7.05 1.21
CA ARG A 55 -6.16 7.47 0.27
C ARG A 55 -6.39 8.98 0.41
N SER A 56 -6.24 9.70 -0.69
CA SER A 56 -6.56 11.12 -0.82
C SER A 56 -8.07 11.37 -0.87
N GLU A 57 -8.45 12.64 -0.68
CA GLU A 57 -9.85 13.08 -0.66
C GLU A 57 -10.57 12.84 -2.01
N ASP A 58 -9.83 12.84 -3.13
CA ASP A 58 -10.34 12.54 -4.47
C ASP A 58 -10.54 11.03 -4.74
N GLY A 59 -10.10 10.17 -3.83
CA GLY A 59 -10.19 8.72 -3.96
C GLY A 59 -8.93 8.02 -4.46
N SER A 60 -7.92 8.77 -4.92
CA SER A 60 -6.64 8.21 -5.34
C SER A 60 -5.78 7.75 -4.15
N TRP A 61 -4.97 6.73 -4.38
CA TRP A 61 -3.96 6.27 -3.41
C TRP A 61 -2.59 6.86 -3.73
N HIS A 62 -1.91 7.38 -2.71
CA HIS A 62 -0.57 7.93 -2.81
C HIS A 62 0.33 7.31 -1.75
N ARG A 63 1.64 7.23 -2.03
CA ARG A 63 2.59 6.79 -1.01
C ARG A 63 2.44 7.69 0.20
N LYS A 64 2.34 7.08 1.38
CA LYS A 64 2.50 7.82 2.62
C LYS A 64 3.84 8.50 2.52
N GLY A 65 3.84 9.83 2.58
CA GLY A 65 5.07 10.59 2.74
C GLY A 65 5.77 9.96 3.93
N GLN A 66 6.93 9.33 3.69
CA GLN A 66 7.74 8.80 4.76
C GLN A 66 7.84 9.95 5.77
N PRO A 67 7.38 9.81 7.03
CA PRO A 67 7.51 10.90 7.97
C PRO A 67 8.99 11.23 7.95
N ASP A 68 9.29 12.43 7.46
CA ASP A 68 10.66 12.84 7.23
C ASP A 68 11.45 12.44 8.47
N ASP A 69 12.53 11.71 8.26
CA ASP A 69 13.66 11.60 9.17
C ASP A 69 14.23 13.03 9.34
N ARG A 70 13.45 13.91 9.95
CA ARG A 70 13.77 15.31 10.27
C ARG A 70 13.67 15.58 11.76
N THR A 71 13.43 14.55 12.56
CA THR A 71 13.52 14.61 14.02
C THR A 71 14.79 13.96 14.53
N ILE A 72 15.96 14.20 13.92
CA ILE A 72 17.24 13.93 14.58
C ILE A 72 18.17 15.14 14.41
N GLY A 73 18.29 15.94 15.47
CA GLY A 73 19.51 16.68 15.77
C GLY A 73 19.61 18.13 15.31
N SER A 74 18.78 19.03 15.85
CA SER A 74 19.18 20.45 16.00
C SER A 74 18.75 20.98 17.37
N GLY A 75 19.24 20.28 18.38
CA GLY A 75 19.24 20.71 19.77
C GLY A 75 20.66 20.63 20.34
N VAL A 76 21.68 21.09 19.60
CA VAL A 76 22.96 21.43 20.21
C VAL A 76 22.77 22.79 20.87
N GLY A 77 22.80 22.77 22.20
CA GLY A 77 22.73 23.97 23.04
C GLY A 77 23.90 24.90 22.73
N GLY A 78 23.65 25.88 21.87
CA GLY A 78 24.47 27.07 21.76
C GLY A 78 23.91 28.14 22.67
N SER A 79 24.47 28.26 23.87
CA SER A 79 24.55 29.53 24.62
C SER A 79 25.62 29.37 25.69
N ALA A 80 26.86 29.55 25.25
CA ALA A 80 27.87 30.13 26.09
C ALA A 80 27.49 31.61 26.31
N SER A 81 27.43 32.05 27.57
CA SER A 81 27.75 33.40 28.06
C SER A 81 27.69 33.37 29.59
#